data_AF-A0A7J4I4J0-F1
#
_entry.id   AF-A0A7J4I4J0-F1
#
_cell.length_a   1.000
_cell.length_b   1.000
_cell.length_c   1.000
_cell.angle_alpha   90.00
_cell.angle_beta   90.00
_cell.angle_gamma   90.00
#
_symmetry.space_group_name_H-M   'P 1'
#
loop_
_entity.id
_entity.type
_entity.pdbx_description
1 polymer ?
#
loop_
_entity_poly.entity_id
_entity_poly.type
_entity_poly.pdbx_seq_one_letter_code
_entity_poly.pdbx_strand_id
1 'polypeptide(L)' 'METVQIRLTEKQIRNIEVLVKKGVYPNRSEAVRDAVRKLVEEAVE' A
#
# COMPACT_ATOMS: atom_id res chain seq x y z
N MET A 1 -5.70 14.46 3.48
CA MET A 1 -5.08 13.67 2.39
C MET A 1 -6.04 13.68 1.22
N GLU A 2 -5.55 13.83 0.00
CA GLU A 2 -6.38 13.67 -1.20
C GLU A 2 -6.55 12.18 -1.51
N THR A 3 -7.69 11.80 -2.08
CA THR A 3 -8.01 10.42 -2.43
C THR A 3 -7.79 10.20 -3.92
N VAL A 4 -6.99 9.19 -4.26
CA VAL A 4 -6.74 8.78 -5.65
C VAL A 4 -7.32 7.39 -5.87
N GLN A 5 -8.11 7.21 -6.93
CA GLN A 5 -8.60 5.90 -7.35
C GLN A 5 -7.63 5.26 -8.35
N ILE A 6 -7.13 4.07 -8.02
CA ILE A 6 -6.21 3.31 -8.87
C ILE A 6 -6.76 1.90 -9.15
N ARG A 7 -6.32 1.30 -10.27
CA ARG A 7 -6.59 -0.11 -10.56
C ARG A 7 -5.39 -0.94 -10.17
N LEU A 8 -5.64 -2.00 -9.41
CA LEU A 8 -4.65 -2.99 -9.00
C LEU A 8 -5.09 -4.36 -9.52
N THR A 9 -4.12 -5.22 -9.81
CA THR A 9 -4.41 -6.63 -10.11
C THR A 9 -4.98 -7.33 -8.89
N GLU A 10 -5.79 -8.37 -9.09
CA GLU A 10 -6.34 -9.18 -7.98
C GLU A 10 -5.24 -9.75 -7.08
N LYS A 11 -4.10 -10.14 -7.68
CA LYS A 11 -2.92 -10.64 -6.96
C LYS A 11 -2.35 -9.59 -6.02
N GLN A 12 -2.22 -8.33 -6.48
CA GLN A 12 -1.73 -7.24 -5.64
C GLN A 12 -2.69 -6.95 -4.48
N ILE A 13 -4.00 -6.90 -4.73
CA ILE A 13 -5.01 -6.69 -3.68
C ILE A 13 -4.91 -7.80 -2.64
N ARG A 14 -4.82 -9.06 -3.08
CA ARG A 14 -4.70 -10.22 -2.17
C ARG A 14 -3.44 -10.17 -1.32
N ASN A 15 -2.29 -9.78 -1.90
CA ASN A 15 -1.05 -9.63 -1.15
C ASN A 15 -1.16 -8.54 -0.08
N ILE A 16 -1.78 -7.40 -0.40
CA ILE A 16 -2.03 -6.33 0.57
C ILE A 16 -2.93 -6.84 1.70
N GLU A 17 -4.01 -7.56 1.38
CA GLU A 17 -4.91 -8.13 2.39
C GLU A 17 -4.21 -9.13 3.32
N VAL A 18 -3.27 -9.94 2.81
CA VAL A 18 -2.47 -10.85 3.64
C VAL A 18 -1.63 -10.07 4.65
N LEU A 19 -1.02 -8.94 4.25
CA LEU A 19 -0.24 -8.11 5.16
C LEU A 19 -1.09 -7.50 6.27
N VAL A 20 -2.30 -7.05 5.94
CA VAL A 20 -3.25 -6.53 6.92
C VAL A 20 -3.73 -7.64 7.86
N LYS A 21 -4.10 -8.82 7.34
CA LYS A 21 -4.52 -9.97 8.15
C LYS A 21 -3.45 -10.47 9.11
N LYS A 22 -2.17 -10.35 8.73
CA LYS A 22 -1.03 -10.68 9.59
C LYS A 22 -0.71 -9.62 10.63
N GLY A 23 -1.42 -8.49 10.63
CA GLY A 23 -1.18 -7.37 11.55
C GLY A 23 0.04 -6.52 11.20
N VAL A 24 0.63 -6.68 10.01
CA VAL A 24 1.79 -5.87 9.58
C VAL A 24 1.36 -4.42 9.34
N TYR A 25 0.17 -4.23 8.78
CA TYR A 25 -0.44 -2.91 8.59
C TYR A 25 -1.86 -2.91 9.15
N PRO A 26 -2.30 -1.77 9.72
CA PRO A 26 -3.64 -1.66 10.30
C PRO A 26 -4.75 -1.68 9.25
N ASN A 27 -4.46 -1.27 8.00
CA ASN A 27 -5.41 -1.29 6.90
C ASN A 27 -4.68 -1.26 5.54
N ARG A 28 -5.45 -1.45 4.45
CA ARG A 28 -4.92 -1.48 3.08
C ARG A 28 -4.30 -0.14 2.67
N SER A 29 -4.90 0.98 3.10
CA SER A 29 -4.44 2.31 2.72
C SER A 29 -3.07 2.64 3.34
N GLU A 30 -2.81 2.21 4.57
CA GLU A 30 -1.49 2.32 5.21
C GLU A 30 -0.45 1.47 4.49
N ALA A 31 -0.78 0.22 4.15
CA ALA A 31 0.12 -0.66 3.39
C ALA A 31 0.50 -0.05 2.02
N VAL A 32 -0.47 0.53 1.31
CA VAL A 32 -0.23 1.19 0.02
C VAL A 32 0.58 2.46 0.20
N ARG A 33 0.26 3.30 1.20
CA ARG A 33 1.01 4.53 1.47
C ARG A 33 2.47 4.26 1.81
N ASP A 34 2.75 3.26 2.63
CA ASP A 34 4.11 2.88 2.99
C ASP A 34 4.91 2.40 1.77
N ALA A 35 4.26 1.65 0.86
CA ALA A 35 4.87 1.24 -0.39
C ALA A 35 5.18 2.43 -1.33
N VAL A 36 4.27 3.42 -1.41
CA VAL A 36 4.51 4.65 -2.19
C VAL A 36 5.63 5.47 -1.57
N ARG A 37 5.66 5.64 -0.24
CA ARG A 37 6.73 6.33 0.48
C ARG A 37 8.10 5.72 0.17
N LYS A 38 8.23 4.41 0.34
CA LYS A 38 9.48 3.68 0.07
C LYS A 38 9.94 3.79 -1.37
N LEU A 39 9.02 3.89 -2.33
CA LEU A 39 9.38 3.99 -3.74
C LEU A 39 9.69 5.42 -4.17
N VAL A 40 8.93 6.40 -3.69
CA VAL A 40 8.95 7.79 -4.19
C VAL A 40 9.73 8.70 -3.26
N GLU A 41 9.49 8.67 -1.95
CA GLU A 41 10.18 9.57 -1.02
C GLU A 41 11.65 9.17 -0.87
N GLU A 42 11.96 7.88 -0.73
CA GLU A 42 13.35 7.41 -0.66
C GLU A 42 14.12 7.53 -1.99
N ALA A 43 13.43 7.67 -3.12
CA ALA A 43 14.06 7.85 -4.43
C ALA A 43 14.30 9.32 -4.80
N VAL A 44 13.66 10.25 -4.10
CA VAL A 44 13.75 11.70 -4.32
C VAL A 44 14.77 12.35 -3.37
N GLU A 45 15.26 11.60 -2.38
CA GLU A 45 16.33 12.00 -1.45
C GLU A 45 17.74 11.77 -2.04
#